data_AF-A0AAW3RK73-F1
#
_entry.id   AF-A0AAW3RK73-F1
#
_cell.length_a   1.000
_cell.length_b   1.000
_cell.length_c   1.000
_cell.angle_alpha   90.00
_cell.angle_beta   90.00
_cell.angle_gamma   90.00
#
_symmetry.space_group_name_H-M   'P 1'
#
loop_
_entity.id
_entity.type
_entity.pdbx_description
1 polymer ?
#
loop_
_entity_poly.entity_id
_entity_poly.type
_entity_poly.pdbx_seq_one_letter_code
_entity_poly.pdbx_strand_id
1 'polypeptide(L)' 'MQQIVLPIKDSNILKEMQDTLLNNFKAGQRNYTIFQVGKATLLRVSDVMSLKQTDIFNPDGSI' A
#
# COMPACT_ATOMS: atom_id res chain seq x y z
N MET A 1 15.85 -5.76 21.51
CA MET A 1 15.44 -6.87 20.63
C MET A 1 15.36 -6.34 19.21
N GLN A 2 16.07 -6.96 18.26
CA GLN A 2 15.87 -6.66 16.83
C GLN A 2 14.73 -7.53 16.32
N GLN A 3 13.66 -6.90 15.82
CA GLN A 3 12.53 -7.62 15.25
C GLN A 3 12.86 -7.97 13.79
N ILE A 4 12.97 -9.27 13.51
CA ILE A 4 13.19 -9.77 12.15
C ILE A 4 11.84 -9.78 11.44
N VAL A 5 11.70 -8.96 10.40
CA VAL A 5 10.50 -8.92 9.56
C VAL A 5 10.66 -9.92 8.42
N LEU A 6 9.74 -10.87 8.31
CA LEU A 6 9.74 -11.90 7.26
C LEU A 6 8.76 -11.56 6.14
N PRO A 7 9.00 -12.03 4.90
CA PRO A 7 8.05 -11.89 3.81
C PRO A 7 6.72 -12.60 4.08
N ILE A 8 5.63 -12.03 3.57
CA ILE A 8 4.31 -12.67 3.58
C ILE A 8 4.29 -13.75 2.47
N LYS A 9 4.11 -15.00 2.87
CA LYS A 9 4.08 -16.17 1.95
C LYS A 9 2.69 -16.78 1.77
N ASP A 10 1.81 -16.57 2.75
CA ASP A 10 0.46 -17.13 2.78
C ASP A 10 -0.55 -16.11 2.21
N SER A 11 -1.34 -16.56 1.25
CA SER A 11 -2.35 -15.74 0.59
C SER A 11 -3.54 -15.41 1.50
N ASN A 12 -3.86 -16.26 2.47
CA ASN A 12 -4.90 -15.99 3.47
C ASN A 12 -4.46 -14.88 4.42
N ILE A 13 -3.21 -14.95 4.91
CA ILE A 13 -2.62 -13.88 5.75
C ILE A 13 -2.58 -12.57 4.98
N LEU A 14 -2.19 -12.61 3.70
CA LEU A 14 -2.21 -11.42 2.84
C LEU A 14 -3.62 -10.82 2.72
N LYS A 15 -4.65 -11.66 2.60
CA LYS A 15 -6.04 -11.24 2.47
C LYS A 15 -6.57 -10.63 3.77
N GLU A 16 -6.30 -11.27 4.91
CA GLU A 16 -6.66 -10.76 6.25
C GLU A 16 -5.99 -9.41 6.53
N MET A 17 -4.72 -9.27 6.16
CA MET A 17 -4.01 -8.00 6.33
C MET A 17 -4.61 -6.91 5.45
N GLN A 18 -4.95 -7.21 4.19
CA GLN A 18 -5.64 -6.27 3.30
C GLN A 18 -6.99 -5.82 3.87
N ASP A 19 -7.78 -6.75 4.40
CA ASP A 19 -9.08 -6.47 5.01
C ASP A 19 -8.94 -5.59 6.27
N THR A 20 -7.96 -5.93 7.12
CA THR A 20 -7.64 -5.16 8.33
C THR A 20 -7.21 -3.74 7.97
N LEU A 21 -6.35 -3.58 6.97
CA LEU A 21 -5.92 -2.26 6.50
C LEU A 21 -7.10 -1.43 6.02
N LEU A 22 -8.06 -2.04 5.31
CA LEU A 22 -9.21 -1.34 4.75
C LEU A 22 -10.24 -0.95 5.82
N ASN A 23 -10.57 -1.87 6.74
CA ASN A 23 -11.77 -1.77 7.58
C ASN A 23 -11.48 -1.38 9.04
N ASN A 24 -10.28 -1.63 9.55
CA ASN A 24 -10.03 -1.57 11.01
C ASN A 24 -9.30 -0.29 11.45
N PHE A 25 -9.10 0.68 10.54
CA PHE A 25 -8.42 1.94 10.83
C PHE A 25 -9.22 3.15 10.34
N LYS A 26 -9.13 4.28 11.08
CA LYS A 26 -9.72 5.56 10.66
C LYS A 26 -9.23 6.02 9.28
N ALA A 27 -7.98 5.72 8.94
CA ALA A 27 -7.39 6.00 7.63
C ALA A 27 -7.30 4.73 6.75
N GLY A 28 -8.23 3.79 6.91
CA GLY A 28 -8.11 2.45 6.34
C GLY A 28 -7.99 2.43 4.82
N GLN A 29 -8.83 3.19 4.12
CA GLN A 29 -8.71 3.34 2.66
C GLN A 29 -7.33 3.84 2.22
N ARG A 30 -6.76 4.84 2.92
CA ARG A 30 -5.41 5.36 2.60
C ARG A 30 -4.35 4.27 2.76
N ASN A 31 -4.38 3.55 3.87
CA ASN A 31 -3.40 2.52 4.19
C ASN A 31 -3.50 1.33 3.23
N TYR A 32 -4.73 0.92 2.91
CA TYR A 32 -4.99 -0.10 1.90
C TYR A 32 -4.44 0.31 0.54
N THR A 33 -4.72 1.53 0.08
CA THR A 33 -4.20 2.03 -1.21
C THR A 33 -2.67 2.07 -1.26
N ILE A 34 -2.00 2.57 -0.20
CA ILE A 34 -0.53 2.56 -0.12
C ILE A 34 0.02 1.14 -0.28
N PHE A 35 -0.57 0.17 0.44
CA PHE A 35 -0.15 -1.23 0.36
C PHE A 35 -0.35 -1.82 -1.05
N GLN A 36 -1.52 -1.57 -1.65
CA GLN A 36 -1.85 -2.11 -2.97
C GLN A 36 -0.98 -1.51 -4.08
N VAL A 37 -0.70 -0.20 -4.03
CA VAL A 37 0.21 0.48 -4.97
C VAL A 37 1.61 -0.11 -4.85
N GLY A 38 2.15 -0.25 -3.63
CA GLY A 38 3.47 -0.87 -3.44
C GLY A 38 3.53 -2.31 -3.96
N LYS A 39 2.47 -3.10 -3.73
CA LYS A 39 2.38 -4.48 -4.24
C LYS A 39 2.32 -4.55 -5.77
N ALA A 40 1.59 -3.66 -6.42
CA ALA A 40 1.41 -3.66 -7.87
C ALA A 40 2.64 -3.11 -8.62
N THR A 41 3.34 -2.14 -8.02
CA THR A 41 4.47 -1.42 -8.64
C THR A 41 5.83 -1.93 -8.18
N LEU A 42 5.88 -2.76 -7.13
CA LEU A 42 7.09 -3.22 -6.45
C LEU A 42 7.95 -2.09 -5.87
N LEU A 43 7.38 -0.90 -5.72
CA LEU A 43 8.04 0.23 -5.08
C LEU A 43 8.21 0.02 -3.58
N ARG A 44 9.26 0.64 -3.02
CA ARG A 44 9.40 0.69 -1.57
C ARG A 44 8.33 1.60 -0.99
N VAL A 45 7.95 1.36 0.26
CA VAL A 45 6.95 2.17 0.96
C VAL A 45 7.35 3.66 0.98
N SER A 46 8.64 3.97 1.13
CA SER A 46 9.15 5.34 1.07
C SER A 46 8.84 6.04 -0.26
N ASP A 47 8.94 5.28 -1.36
CA ASP A 47 8.77 5.80 -2.70
C ASP A 47 7.29 6.06 -2.96
N VAL A 48 6.42 5.12 -2.56
CA VAL A 48 4.96 5.29 -2.62
C VAL A 48 4.49 6.49 -1.81
N MET A 49 5.06 6.70 -0.61
CA MET A 49 4.74 7.85 0.25
C MET A 49 5.23 9.18 -0.31
N SER A 50 6.17 9.15 -1.26
CA SER A 50 6.73 10.34 -1.91
C SER A 50 6.04 10.70 -3.22
N LEU A 51 5.09 9.87 -3.68
CA LEU A 51 4.31 10.11 -4.89
C LEU A 51 3.49 11.41 -4.78
N LYS A 52 3.51 12.19 -5.85
CA LYS A 52 2.71 13.38 -6.07
C LYS A 52 1.54 13.05 -6.97
N GLN A 53 0.51 13.89 -6.93
CA GLN A 53 -0.62 13.77 -7.84
C GLN A 53 -0.18 13.79 -9.31
N THR A 54 0.82 14.61 -9.65
CA THR A 54 1.40 14.71 -11.00
C THR A 54 2.14 13.46 -11.46
N ASP A 55 2.44 12.53 -10.55
CA ASP A 55 3.09 11.25 -10.90
C ASP A 55 2.05 10.20 -11.32
N ILE A 56 0.76 10.48 -11.07
CA ILE A 56 -0.36 9.56 -11.31
C ILE A 56 -1.33 10.12 -12.36
N PHE A 57 -1.55 11.43 -12.35
CA PHE A 57 -2.52 12.09 -13.22
C PHE A 57 -1.82 12.98 -14.24
N ASN A 58 -2.31 12.94 -15.47
CA ASN A 58 -1.97 13.90 -16.51
C ASN A 58 -2.54 15.30 -16.18
N PRO A 59 -2.03 16.38 -16.81
CA PRO A 59 -2.51 17.74 -16.55
C PRO A 59 -4.01 17.95 -16.82
N ASP A 60 -4.60 17.13 -17.68
CA ASP A 60 -6.04 17.14 -18.00
C ASP A 60 -6.89 16.32 -17.02
N GLY A 61 -6.27 15.70 -16.01
CA GLY A 61 -6.93 14.89 -14.99
C GLY A 61 -7.16 13.42 -15.38
N SER A 62 -6.71 12.98 -16.55
CA SER A 62 -6.70 11.56 -16.91
C SER A 62 -5.62 10.77 -16.14
N ILE A 63 -5.78 9.44 -16.06
CA ILE A 63 -4.83 8.50 -15.44
C ILE A 63 -4.06 7.80 -16.55
#